data_AF-V5F0L8-F1
#
_entry.id   AF-V5F0L8-F1
#
_cell.length_a   1.000
_cell.length_b   1.000
_cell.length_c   1.000
_cell.angle_alpha   90.00
_cell.angle_beta   90.00
_cell.angle_gamma   90.00
#
_symmetry.space_group_name_H-M   'P 1'
#
loop_
_entity.id
_entity.type
_entity.pdbx_description
1 polymer ?
#
loop_
_entity_poly.entity_id
_entity_poly.type
_entity_poly.pdbx_seq_one_letter_code
_entity_poly.pdbx_strand_id
1 'polypeptide(L)'
;MAASTRANRKDILSEQSRSRAIAADLKNPSASRKIQKAEKVLEERDLRESGEDVERHRNMHYSLEDSERWDAKLEEKERRKDQGGVADFGDAAERAYQRQVRMLRPNVAGYKKQQTEAEAIKASSPASTVLIKGKGRATAQEVVLDDFHYGAHKPSDDAIDRVVSHLNQEKQMIKNRSRRRQDDPDAEVNYINDGNKHFNKKLKRFYDKQTQEIRENLERGTAL
;
A
#
# COMPACT_ATOMS: atom_id res chain seq x y z
N MET A 1 6.64 39.54 48.02
CA MET A 1 5.49 38.63 47.86
C MET A 1 4.88 38.63 46.44
N ALA A 2 4.78 39.75 45.71
CA ALA A 2 4.17 39.77 44.37
C ALA A 2 5.06 39.24 43.22
N ALA A 3 6.39 39.24 43.40
CA ALA A 3 7.32 38.74 42.38
C ALA A 3 7.31 37.20 42.28
N SER A 4 7.20 36.50 43.43
CA SER A 4 7.14 35.04 43.48
C SER A 4 5.84 34.48 42.90
N THR A 5 4.70 35.14 43.12
CA THR A 5 3.42 34.70 42.53
C THR A 5 3.39 34.85 41.02
N ARG A 6 4.02 35.91 40.48
CA ARG A 6 4.19 36.09 39.02
C ARG A 6 5.15 35.06 38.42
N ALA A 7 6.24 34.73 39.11
CA ALA A 7 7.17 33.68 38.70
C ALA A 7 6.48 32.30 38.64
N ASN A 8 5.78 31.91 39.71
CA ASN A 8 5.05 30.64 39.75
C ASN A 8 3.98 30.54 38.65
N ARG A 9 3.25 31.63 38.36
CA ARG A 9 2.27 31.66 37.27
C ARG A 9 2.94 31.46 35.90
N LYS A 10 4.10 32.08 35.68
CA LYS A 10 4.87 31.91 34.44
C LYS A 10 5.34 30.46 34.30
N ASP A 11 5.80 29.86 35.39
CA ASP A 11 6.27 28.47 35.39
C ASP A 11 5.12 27.50 35.09
N ILE A 12 3.95 27.67 35.72
CA ILE A 12 2.74 26.88 35.42
C ILE A 12 2.32 27.01 33.95
N LEU A 13 2.31 28.23 33.39
CA LEU A 13 1.98 28.43 31.98
C LEU A 13 3.02 27.78 31.05
N SER A 14 4.30 27.82 31.44
CA SER A 14 5.37 27.17 30.69
C SER A 14 5.22 25.65 30.72
N GLU A 15 4.88 25.04 31.86
CA GLU A 15 4.60 23.61 31.99
C GLU A 15 3.35 23.20 31.20
N GLN A 16 2.28 24.01 31.22
CA GLN A 16 1.09 23.78 30.41
C GLN A 16 1.38 23.86 28.91
N SER A 17 2.25 24.78 28.49
CA SER A 17 2.67 24.85 27.09
C SER A 17 3.52 23.64 26.67
N ARG A 18 4.42 23.19 27.55
CA ARG A 18 5.24 21.98 27.35
C ARG A 18 4.37 20.72 27.29
N SER A 19 3.41 20.55 28.21
CA SER A 19 2.53 19.38 28.22
C SER A 19 1.64 19.33 26.97
N ARG A 20 1.15 20.49 26.49
CA ARG A 20 0.43 20.58 25.21
C ARG A 20 1.30 20.25 24.02
N ALA A 21 2.55 20.71 23.99
CA ALA A 21 3.51 20.37 22.94
C ALA A 21 3.81 18.87 22.93
N ILE A 22 4.09 18.26 24.09
CA ILE A 22 4.31 16.82 24.22
C ILE A 22 3.06 16.04 23.80
N ALA A 23 1.86 16.48 24.20
CA ALA A 23 0.61 15.84 23.79
C ALA A 23 0.34 15.96 22.27
N ALA A 24 0.74 17.06 21.65
CA ALA A 24 0.69 17.22 20.20
C ALA A 24 1.70 16.32 19.49
N ASP A 25 2.92 16.20 20.03
CA ASP A 25 3.95 15.31 19.50
C ASP A 25 3.59 13.83 19.67
N LEU A 26 2.97 13.43 20.78
CA LEU A 26 2.49 12.06 20.97
C LEU A 26 1.42 11.66 19.94
N LYS A 27 0.62 12.62 19.46
CA LYS A 27 -0.35 12.39 18.37
C LYS A 27 0.32 12.22 17.01
N ASN A 28 1.58 12.65 16.86
CA ASN A 28 2.34 12.46 15.64
C ASN A 28 2.90 11.02 15.59
N PRO A 29 2.50 10.17 14.61
CA PRO A 29 2.92 8.78 14.55
C PRO A 29 4.43 8.59 14.28
N SER A 30 5.11 9.63 13.79
CA SER A 30 6.58 9.63 13.68
C SER A 30 7.24 9.81 15.05
N ALA A 31 6.74 10.73 15.87
CA ALA A 31 7.27 10.99 17.20
C ALA A 31 7.00 9.82 18.15
N SER A 32 5.80 9.23 18.12
CA SER A 32 5.49 7.99 18.85
C SER A 32 6.50 6.86 18.54
N ARG A 33 6.84 6.63 17.27
CA ARG A 33 7.85 5.63 16.88
C ARG A 33 9.26 5.99 17.36
N LYS A 34 9.61 7.27 17.45
CA LYS A 34 10.91 7.71 17.98
C LYS A 34 10.99 7.51 19.49
N ILE A 35 9.91 7.81 20.21
CA ILE A 35 9.81 7.61 21.66
C ILE A 35 9.95 6.12 22.00
N GLN A 36 9.18 5.25 21.35
CA GLN A 36 9.30 3.79 21.57
C GLN A 36 10.70 3.25 21.27
N LYS A 37 11.42 3.82 20.29
CA LYS A 37 12.82 3.44 20.03
C LYS A 37 13.75 3.93 21.13
N ALA A 38 13.56 5.16 21.60
CA ALA A 38 14.35 5.72 22.70
C ALA A 38 14.14 4.91 23.98
N GLU A 39 12.90 4.56 24.30
CA GLU A 39 12.56 3.68 25.44
C GLU A 39 13.27 2.33 25.34
N LYS A 40 13.22 1.67 24.18
CA LYS A 40 13.93 0.40 23.97
C LYS A 40 15.44 0.52 24.14
N VAL A 41 16.05 1.60 23.65
CA VAL A 41 17.50 1.82 23.79
C VAL A 41 17.88 2.11 25.25
N LEU A 42 17.04 2.84 25.98
CA LEU A 42 17.25 3.08 27.41
C LEU A 42 17.12 1.78 28.21
N GLU A 43 16.07 1.00 27.97
CA GLU A 43 15.88 -0.31 28.59
C GLU A 43 17.06 -1.25 28.30
N GLU A 44 17.54 -1.29 27.06
CA GLU A 44 18.70 -2.08 26.65
C GLU A 44 20.00 -1.63 27.36
N ARG A 45 20.16 -0.32 27.58
CA ARG A 45 21.28 0.21 28.37
C ARG A 45 21.16 -0.23 29.83
N ASP A 46 19.98 -0.06 30.43
CA ASP A 46 19.74 -0.36 31.84
C ASP A 46 19.91 -1.87 32.12
N LEU A 47 19.48 -2.74 31.21
CA LEU A 47 19.69 -4.20 31.28
C LEU A 47 21.17 -4.60 31.14
N ARG A 48 21.95 -3.88 30.31
CA ARG A 48 23.40 -4.10 30.22
C ARG A 48 24.12 -3.64 31.49
N GLU A 49 23.69 -2.53 32.07
CA GLU A 49 24.23 -2.01 33.33
C GLU A 49 23.90 -2.94 34.52
N SER A 50 22.73 -3.58 34.52
CA SER A 50 22.37 -4.60 35.52
C SER A 50 23.06 -5.96 35.32
N GLY A 51 23.72 -6.16 34.18
CA GLY A 51 24.42 -7.41 33.84
C GLY A 51 23.48 -8.54 33.37
N GLU A 52 22.24 -8.22 33.01
CA GLU A 52 21.28 -9.16 32.45
C GLU A 52 21.48 -9.34 30.93
N ASP A 53 21.15 -10.53 30.42
CA ASP A 53 21.19 -10.81 28.99
C ASP A 53 19.97 -10.19 28.28
N VAL A 54 20.23 -9.17 27.46
CA VAL A 54 19.23 -8.40 26.70
C VAL A 54 18.35 -9.32 25.85
N GLU A 55 18.93 -10.31 25.18
CA GLU A 55 18.17 -11.18 24.27
C GLU A 55 17.27 -12.14 25.07
N ARG A 56 17.74 -12.61 26.23
CA ARG A 56 16.91 -13.43 27.13
C ARG A 56 15.72 -12.63 27.67
N HIS A 57 15.94 -11.40 28.12
CA HIS A 57 14.86 -10.53 28.59
C HIS A 57 13.83 -10.29 27.48
N ARG A 58 14.30 -9.97 26.27
CA ARG A 58 13.44 -9.77 25.09
C ARG A 58 12.63 -11.01 24.72
N ASN A 59 13.24 -12.19 24.78
CA ASN A 59 12.57 -13.44 24.46
C ASN A 59 11.45 -13.79 25.44
N MET A 60 11.56 -13.37 26.71
CA MET A 60 10.49 -13.55 27.70
C MET A 60 9.24 -12.72 27.39
N HIS A 61 9.39 -11.61 26.65
CA HIS A 61 8.27 -10.73 26.27
C HIS A 61 7.55 -11.18 24.99
N TYR A 62 8.05 -12.19 24.28
CA TYR A 62 7.34 -12.74 23.12
C TYR A 62 6.27 -13.73 23.56
N SER A 63 5.01 -13.39 23.32
CA SER A 63 3.89 -14.32 23.48
C SER A 63 3.82 -15.29 22.29
N LEU A 64 3.26 -16.48 22.50
CA LEU A 64 2.97 -17.44 21.43
C LEU A 64 2.13 -16.79 20.32
N GLU A 65 1.11 -16.00 20.69
CA GLU A 65 0.24 -15.30 19.74
C GLU A 65 1.01 -14.31 18.87
N ASP A 66 2.03 -13.65 19.42
CA ASP A 66 2.84 -12.68 18.66
C ASP A 66 3.75 -13.40 17.66
N SER A 67 4.26 -14.59 18.01
CA SER A 67 4.98 -15.46 17.08
C SER A 67 4.07 -15.95 15.96
N GLU A 68 2.88 -16.45 16.27
CA GLU A 68 1.93 -16.93 15.26
C GLU A 68 1.50 -15.82 14.30
N ARG A 69 1.24 -14.61 14.82
CA ARG A 69 0.93 -13.44 13.98
C ARG A 69 2.11 -13.05 13.10
N TRP A 70 3.34 -13.21 13.60
CA TRP A 70 4.55 -12.93 12.85
C TRP A 70 4.76 -13.95 11.72
N ASP A 71 4.59 -15.23 12.01
CA ASP A 71 4.72 -16.31 11.05
C ASP A 71 3.64 -16.21 9.97
N ALA A 72 2.38 -15.99 10.36
CA ALA A 72 1.29 -15.74 9.41
C ALA A 72 1.57 -14.54 8.49
N LYS A 73 2.23 -13.49 9.01
CA LYS A 73 2.63 -12.32 8.22
C LYS A 73 3.77 -12.64 7.26
N LEU A 74 4.72 -13.50 7.65
CA LEU A 74 5.78 -13.98 6.76
C LEU A 74 5.20 -14.86 5.65
N GLU A 75 4.35 -15.81 5.99
CA GLU A 75 3.65 -16.66 5.02
C GLU A 75 2.83 -15.84 4.03
N GLU A 76 2.09 -14.83 4.49
CA GLU A 76 1.33 -13.95 3.60
C GLU A 76 2.27 -13.13 2.69
N LYS A 77 3.46 -12.77 3.16
CA LYS A 77 4.48 -12.13 2.30
C LYS A 77 5.03 -13.10 1.28
N GLU A 78 5.34 -14.34 1.63
CA GLU A 78 5.82 -15.36 0.69
C GLU A 78 4.76 -15.68 -0.35
N ARG A 79 3.49 -15.85 0.03
CA ARG A 79 2.36 -16.03 -0.89
C ARG A 79 2.20 -14.85 -1.86
N ARG A 80 2.54 -13.64 -1.41
CA ARG A 80 2.46 -12.43 -2.23
C ARG A 80 3.62 -12.30 -3.21
N LYS A 81 4.77 -12.93 -2.93
CA LYS A 81 5.90 -12.91 -3.87
C LYS A 81 5.48 -13.61 -5.15
N ASP A 82 5.83 -13.00 -6.29
CA ASP A 82 5.59 -13.62 -7.58
C ASP A 82 6.53 -14.82 -7.69
N GLN A 83 5.97 -16.04 -7.59
CA GLN A 83 6.74 -17.28 -7.64
C GLN A 83 7.35 -17.58 -9.03
N GLY A 84 7.16 -16.68 -10.00
CA GLY A 84 7.82 -16.76 -11.29
C GLY A 84 7.12 -17.76 -12.21
N GLY A 85 6.20 -17.26 -13.01
CA GLY A 85 5.47 -18.05 -13.99
C GLY A 85 4.14 -17.39 -14.28
N VAL A 86 3.99 -16.86 -15.49
CA VAL A 86 2.66 -16.49 -16.00
C VAL A 86 2.04 -17.78 -16.53
N ALA A 87 1.69 -18.70 -15.62
CA ALA A 87 1.00 -19.93 -16.00
C ALA A 87 -0.46 -19.62 -16.34
N ASP A 88 -1.10 -18.74 -15.55
CA ASP A 88 -2.46 -18.26 -15.78
C ASP A 88 -2.55 -16.73 -15.72
N PHE A 89 -3.30 -16.16 -16.65
CA PHE A 89 -3.64 -14.74 -16.66
C PHE A 89 -4.68 -14.41 -15.57
N GLY A 90 -5.51 -15.38 -15.17
CA GLY A 90 -6.47 -15.25 -14.06
C GLY A 90 -5.78 -14.93 -12.74
N ASP A 91 -4.81 -15.75 -12.34
CA ASP A 91 -4.00 -15.52 -11.14
C ASP A 91 -3.30 -14.15 -11.13
N ALA A 92 -2.80 -13.71 -12.29
CA ALA A 92 -2.15 -12.42 -12.42
C ALA A 92 -3.14 -11.25 -12.23
N ALA A 93 -4.36 -11.41 -12.75
CA ALA A 93 -5.45 -10.44 -12.55
C ALA A 93 -5.90 -10.41 -11.09
N GLU A 94 -6.05 -11.57 -10.43
CA GLU A 94 -6.41 -11.64 -9.01
C GLU A 94 -5.37 -10.94 -8.13
N ARG A 95 -4.08 -11.20 -8.37
CA ARG A 95 -2.99 -10.52 -7.65
C ARG A 95 -2.99 -9.00 -7.86
N ALA A 96 -3.31 -8.55 -9.08
CA ALA A 96 -3.46 -7.12 -9.36
C ALA A 96 -4.64 -6.51 -8.61
N TYR A 97 -5.79 -7.18 -8.62
CA TYR A 97 -6.99 -6.76 -7.91
C TYR A 97 -6.77 -6.71 -6.38
N GLN A 98 -6.22 -7.76 -5.78
CA GLN A 98 -5.91 -7.76 -4.35
C GLN A 98 -4.95 -6.63 -3.95
N ARG A 99 -3.98 -6.29 -4.82
CA ARG A 99 -3.10 -5.14 -4.61
C ARG A 99 -3.87 -3.82 -4.65
N GLN A 100 -4.79 -3.64 -5.60
CA GLN A 100 -5.63 -2.44 -5.72
C GLN A 100 -6.55 -2.28 -4.51
N VAL A 101 -7.20 -3.36 -4.08
CA VAL A 101 -8.08 -3.37 -2.89
C VAL A 101 -7.33 -2.93 -1.64
N ARG A 102 -6.07 -3.38 -1.46
CA ARG A 102 -5.22 -2.95 -0.34
C ARG A 102 -4.80 -1.48 -0.41
N MET A 103 -4.68 -0.92 -1.62
CA MET A 103 -4.31 0.50 -1.81
C MET A 103 -5.50 1.43 -1.66
N LEU A 104 -6.73 0.92 -1.81
CA LEU A 104 -7.96 1.70 -1.67
C LEU A 104 -8.11 2.20 -0.23
N ARG A 105 -8.35 3.49 -0.07
CA ARG A 105 -8.68 4.13 1.21
C ARG A 105 -10.11 4.68 1.15
N PRO A 106 -11.12 3.94 1.63
CA PRO A 106 -12.51 4.38 1.58
C PRO A 106 -12.75 5.63 2.43
N ASN A 107 -13.52 6.60 1.91
CA ASN A 107 -13.99 7.75 2.70
C ASN A 107 -15.28 7.38 3.43
N VAL A 108 -15.13 6.82 4.64
CA VAL A 108 -16.25 6.36 5.47
C VAL A 108 -17.20 7.51 5.87
N ALA A 109 -16.67 8.72 6.05
CA ALA A 109 -17.47 9.89 6.41
C ALA A 109 -18.35 10.35 5.24
N GLY A 110 -17.79 10.37 4.03
CA GLY A 110 -18.56 10.69 2.81
C GLY A 110 -19.67 9.67 2.56
N TYR A 111 -19.36 8.38 2.71
CA TYR A 111 -20.33 7.30 2.57
C TYR A 111 -21.52 7.45 3.54
N LYS A 112 -21.24 7.71 4.83
CA LYS A 112 -22.29 7.91 5.83
C LYS A 112 -23.21 9.09 5.51
N LYS A 113 -22.66 10.21 4.99
CA LYS A 113 -23.46 11.37 4.57
C LYS A 113 -24.39 11.03 3.42
N GLN A 114 -23.87 10.37 2.38
CA GLN A 114 -24.66 9.92 1.25
C GLN A 114 -25.76 8.94 1.68
N GLN A 115 -25.44 8.04 2.62
CA GLN A 115 -26.42 7.12 3.19
C GLN A 115 -27.55 7.87 3.90
N THR A 116 -27.23 8.82 4.79
CA THR A 116 -28.26 9.58 5.52
C THR A 116 -29.09 10.48 4.59
N GLU A 117 -28.48 11.05 3.55
CA GLU A 117 -29.19 11.83 2.53
C GLU A 117 -30.15 10.95 1.73
N ALA A 118 -29.71 9.75 1.33
CA ALA A 118 -30.57 8.79 0.63
C ALA A 118 -31.72 8.30 1.52
N GLU A 119 -31.46 8.01 2.79
CA GLU A 119 -32.48 7.64 3.78
C GLU A 119 -33.46 8.79 4.03
N ALA A 120 -32.99 10.03 4.08
CA ALA A 120 -33.84 11.22 4.23
C ALA A 120 -34.74 11.44 3.00
N ILE A 121 -34.22 11.26 1.78
CA ILE A 121 -35.01 11.33 0.54
C ILE A 121 -36.08 10.23 0.53
N LYS A 122 -35.70 9.00 0.93
CA LYS A 122 -36.65 7.88 1.04
C LYS A 122 -37.73 8.13 2.09
N ALA A 123 -37.39 8.73 3.22
CA ALA A 123 -38.35 9.08 4.28
C ALA A 123 -39.25 10.27 3.89
N SER A 124 -38.73 11.22 3.11
CA SER A 124 -39.47 12.39 2.62
C SER A 124 -40.42 12.07 1.46
N SER A 125 -40.24 10.94 0.79
CA SER A 125 -41.10 10.49 -0.31
C SER A 125 -42.13 9.50 0.23
N PRO A 126 -43.38 9.90 0.54
CA PRO A 126 -44.38 8.96 1.00
C PRO A 126 -44.65 7.92 -0.11
N ALA A 127 -44.84 6.66 0.29
CA ALA A 127 -45.09 5.50 -0.57
C ALA A 127 -46.36 5.58 -1.45
N SER A 128 -47.01 6.74 -1.54
CA SER A 128 -48.26 6.97 -2.26
C SER A 128 -48.14 7.68 -3.61
N THR A 129 -46.97 8.21 -4.00
CA THR A 129 -46.79 8.89 -5.31
C THR A 129 -46.46 7.92 -6.46
N VAL A 130 -46.63 6.61 -6.28
CA VAL A 130 -46.37 5.61 -7.34
C VAL A 130 -47.57 5.45 -8.31
N LEU A 131 -48.70 6.13 -8.08
CA LEU A 131 -49.92 5.96 -8.90
C LEU A 131 -50.34 7.17 -9.76
N ILE A 132 -49.49 8.18 -9.98
CA ILE A 132 -49.81 9.25 -10.95
C ILE A 132 -48.93 9.11 -12.19
N LYS A 133 -49.35 8.23 -13.10
CA LYS A 133 -48.99 8.31 -14.53
C LYS A 133 -49.72 9.51 -15.14
N GLY A 134 -49.25 10.70 -14.82
CA GLY A 134 -49.76 11.98 -15.33
C GLY A 134 -48.80 12.54 -16.37
N LYS A 135 -49.29 12.71 -17.60
CA LYS A 135 -48.60 13.28 -18.75
C LYS A 135 -48.25 14.75 -18.47
N GLY A 136 -47.11 15.01 -17.84
CA GLY A 136 -46.64 16.35 -17.47
C GLY A 136 -45.12 16.38 -17.40
N ARG A 137 -44.53 17.42 -18.00
CA ARG A 137 -43.09 17.61 -18.15
C ARG A 137 -42.42 17.75 -16.78
N ALA A 138 -41.88 16.65 -16.25
CA ALA A 138 -41.18 16.65 -14.96
C ALA A 138 -39.85 17.40 -15.09
N THR A 139 -39.73 18.48 -14.33
CA THR A 139 -38.45 19.12 -14.01
C THR A 139 -37.54 18.11 -13.33
N ALA A 140 -36.27 18.09 -13.74
CA ALA A 140 -35.28 17.02 -13.57
C ALA A 140 -34.76 16.79 -12.13
N GLN A 141 -35.60 16.91 -11.10
CA GLN A 141 -35.15 16.97 -9.71
C GLN A 141 -36.06 16.19 -8.74
N GLU A 142 -36.56 15.04 -9.16
CA GLU A 142 -37.15 14.05 -8.24
C GLU A 142 -36.73 12.67 -8.73
N VAL A 143 -35.53 12.24 -8.31
CA VAL A 143 -35.07 10.87 -8.53
C VAL A 143 -35.36 10.13 -7.23
N VAL A 144 -36.52 9.49 -7.19
CA VAL A 144 -36.88 8.54 -6.13
C VAL A 144 -35.81 7.44 -6.13
N LEU A 145 -35.00 7.39 -5.08
CA LEU A 145 -33.95 6.40 -4.87
C LEU A 145 -34.58 5.06 -4.50
N ASP A 146 -35.11 4.37 -5.49
CA ASP A 146 -35.40 2.94 -5.39
C ASP A 146 -34.12 2.14 -5.70
N ASP A 147 -33.91 1.02 -5.00
CA ASP A 147 -32.68 0.19 -4.94
C ASP A 147 -32.25 -0.43 -6.30
N PHE A 148 -32.96 -0.09 -7.38
CA PHE A 148 -32.77 -0.60 -8.74
C PHE A 148 -32.44 0.48 -9.79
N HIS A 149 -32.22 1.75 -9.40
CA HIS A 149 -31.89 2.83 -10.35
C HIS A 149 -30.39 2.89 -10.69
N TYR A 150 -29.96 1.98 -11.57
CA TYR A 150 -28.62 2.04 -12.17
C TYR A 150 -28.58 3.07 -13.32
N GLY A 151 -27.57 3.97 -13.31
CA GLY A 151 -27.32 4.92 -14.41
C GLY A 151 -27.69 6.38 -14.15
N ALA A 152 -28.34 6.70 -13.01
CA ALA A 152 -28.62 8.09 -12.61
C ALA A 152 -27.47 8.75 -11.81
N HIS A 153 -26.51 7.95 -11.31
CA HIS A 153 -25.41 8.44 -10.49
C HIS A 153 -24.41 9.27 -11.32
N LYS A 154 -24.29 10.55 -10.96
CA LYS A 154 -23.28 11.47 -11.51
C LYS A 154 -22.22 11.70 -10.44
N PRO A 155 -21.04 11.04 -10.53
CA PRO A 155 -19.98 11.23 -9.56
C PRO A 155 -19.49 12.68 -9.57
N SER A 156 -18.95 13.14 -8.44
CA SER A 156 -18.27 14.43 -8.40
C SER A 156 -16.96 14.41 -9.19
N ASP A 157 -16.53 15.57 -9.68
CA ASP A 157 -15.28 15.72 -10.42
C ASP A 157 -14.07 15.22 -9.61
N ASP A 158 -14.03 15.48 -8.28
CA ASP A 158 -13.00 14.93 -7.39
C ASP A 158 -12.97 13.39 -7.36
N ALA A 159 -14.14 12.73 -7.44
CA ALA A 159 -14.19 11.28 -7.49
C ALA A 159 -13.64 10.75 -8.83
N ILE A 160 -13.91 11.47 -9.93
CA ILE A 160 -13.37 11.16 -11.26
C ILE A 160 -11.84 11.33 -11.25
N ASP A 161 -11.32 12.43 -10.72
CA ASP A 161 -9.88 12.71 -10.65
C ASP A 161 -9.13 11.64 -9.85
N ARG A 162 -9.71 11.17 -8.74
CA ARG A 162 -9.15 10.06 -7.96
C ARG A 162 -9.03 8.79 -8.79
N VAL A 163 -10.05 8.43 -9.57
CA VAL A 163 -9.99 7.25 -10.46
C VAL A 163 -8.95 7.44 -11.56
N VAL A 164 -8.91 8.60 -12.21
CA VAL A 164 -7.93 8.92 -13.26
C VAL A 164 -6.50 8.85 -12.72
N SER A 165 -6.25 9.39 -11.52
CA SER A 165 -4.95 9.32 -10.88
C SER A 165 -4.52 7.87 -10.61
N HIS A 166 -5.45 7.01 -10.19
CA HIS A 166 -5.20 5.59 -9.96
C HIS A 166 -4.86 4.84 -11.26
N LEU A 167 -5.62 5.09 -12.34
CA LEU A 167 -5.37 4.49 -13.65
C LEU A 167 -3.99 4.89 -14.21
N ASN A 168 -3.60 6.15 -14.02
CA ASN A 168 -2.27 6.61 -14.41
C ASN A 168 -1.14 5.91 -13.63
N GLN A 169 -1.33 5.69 -12.33
CA GLN A 169 -0.38 4.92 -11.51
C GLN A 169 -0.29 3.46 -11.99
N GLU A 170 -1.42 2.83 -12.31
CA GLU A 170 -1.45 1.47 -12.84
C GLU A 170 -0.71 1.36 -14.17
N LYS A 171 -0.96 2.30 -15.09
CA LYS A 171 -0.25 2.38 -16.36
C LYS A 171 1.27 2.47 -16.17
N GLN A 172 1.73 3.25 -15.19
CA GLN A 172 3.15 3.32 -14.84
C GLN A 172 3.68 2.00 -14.28
N MET A 173 2.94 1.31 -13.41
CA MET A 173 3.33 0.01 -12.88
C MET A 173 3.47 -1.04 -13.99
N ILE A 174 2.53 -1.08 -14.93
CA ILE A 174 2.56 -1.99 -16.08
C ILE A 174 3.78 -1.70 -16.97
N LYS A 175 4.04 -0.42 -17.27
CA LYS A 175 5.22 -0.01 -18.04
C LYS A 175 6.53 -0.44 -17.36
N ASN A 176 6.57 -0.32 -16.04
CA ASN A 176 7.74 -0.67 -15.24
C ASN A 176 7.90 -2.18 -14.98
N ARG A 177 6.95 -3.02 -15.40
CA ARG A 177 7.03 -4.49 -15.26
C ARG A 177 8.13 -5.09 -16.12
N SER A 178 8.30 -4.59 -17.35
CA SER A 178 9.40 -4.97 -18.24
C SER A 178 10.55 -3.98 -18.11
N ARG A 179 11.47 -4.24 -17.18
CA ARG A 179 12.64 -3.39 -16.98
C ARG A 179 13.72 -3.71 -18.00
N ARG A 180 14.26 -2.68 -18.66
CA ARG A 180 15.48 -2.81 -19.47
C ARG A 180 16.62 -3.20 -18.54
N ARG A 181 17.33 -4.28 -18.90
CA ARG A 181 18.61 -4.62 -18.27
C ARG A 181 19.71 -3.84 -18.99
N GLN A 182 20.57 -3.19 -18.23
CA GLN A 182 21.74 -2.52 -18.79
C GLN A 182 22.61 -3.55 -19.50
N ASP A 183 23.13 -3.17 -20.66
CA ASP A 183 24.07 -3.99 -21.41
C ASP A 183 25.45 -3.82 -20.78
N ASP A 184 26.13 -4.94 -20.55
CA ASP A 184 27.50 -4.97 -20.04
C ASP A 184 28.45 -4.57 -21.19
N PRO A 185 29.27 -3.51 -21.06
CA PRO A 185 30.18 -3.08 -22.12
C PRO A 185 31.31 -4.08 -22.39
N ASP A 186 31.66 -4.92 -21.42
CA ASP A 186 32.78 -5.86 -21.52
C ASP A 186 32.34 -7.25 -22.04
N ALA A 187 31.04 -7.45 -22.23
CA ALA A 187 30.51 -8.71 -22.74
C ALA A 187 30.78 -8.89 -24.24
N GLU A 188 31.12 -10.12 -24.64
CA GLU A 188 31.35 -10.48 -26.05
C GLU A 188 30.12 -10.17 -26.92
N VAL A 189 30.35 -9.41 -28.00
CA VAL A 189 29.29 -8.94 -28.90
C VAL A 189 29.01 -9.99 -29.98
N ASN A 190 28.08 -10.89 -29.68
CA ASN A 190 27.71 -11.99 -30.58
C ASN A 190 26.56 -11.61 -31.54
N TYR A 191 26.40 -10.33 -31.88
CA TYR A 191 25.28 -9.83 -32.70
C TYR A 191 25.69 -8.65 -33.58
N ILE A 192 25.05 -8.56 -34.76
CA ILE A 192 25.28 -7.47 -35.73
C ILE A 192 24.18 -6.40 -35.65
N ASN A 193 22.94 -6.79 -35.38
CA ASN A 193 21.79 -5.89 -35.25
C ASN A 193 20.98 -6.17 -33.96
N ASP A 194 20.09 -5.24 -33.60
CA ASP A 194 19.24 -5.37 -32.40
C ASP A 194 18.29 -6.57 -32.47
N GLY A 195 17.78 -6.91 -33.66
CA GLY A 195 16.93 -8.09 -33.86
C GLY A 195 17.66 -9.39 -33.50
N ASN A 196 18.89 -9.53 -33.98
CA ASN A 196 19.79 -10.65 -33.74
C ASN A 196 20.19 -10.70 -32.25
N LYS A 197 20.42 -9.55 -31.61
CA LYS A 197 20.63 -9.48 -30.14
C LYS A 197 19.47 -10.10 -29.36
N HIS A 198 18.23 -9.73 -29.71
CA HIS A 198 17.03 -10.27 -29.05
C HIS A 198 16.84 -11.76 -29.35
N PHE A 199 17.11 -12.18 -30.58
CA PHE A 199 17.06 -13.57 -31.00
C PHE A 199 18.10 -14.44 -30.27
N ASN A 200 19.36 -14.02 -30.23
CA ASN A 200 20.41 -14.69 -29.48
C ASN A 200 20.11 -14.74 -27.99
N LYS A 201 19.54 -13.66 -27.41
CA LYS A 201 19.06 -13.67 -26.03
C LYS A 201 17.91 -14.65 -25.81
N LYS A 202 17.05 -14.87 -26.81
CA LYS A 202 15.99 -15.89 -26.75
C LYS A 202 16.60 -17.28 -26.77
N LEU A 203 17.51 -17.57 -27.71
CA LEU A 203 18.22 -18.84 -27.78
C LEU A 203 18.95 -19.16 -26.47
N LYS A 204 19.66 -18.18 -25.92
CA LYS A 204 20.36 -18.32 -24.64
C LYS A 204 19.42 -18.80 -23.51
N ARG A 205 18.21 -18.25 -23.39
CA ARG A 205 17.24 -18.66 -22.35
C ARG A 205 16.81 -20.12 -22.43
N PHE A 206 16.73 -20.69 -23.64
CA PHE A 206 16.23 -22.06 -23.84
C PHE A 206 17.37 -23.09 -23.91
N TYR A 207 18.48 -22.73 -24.56
CA TYR A 207 19.54 -23.66 -24.93
C TYR A 207 20.83 -23.51 -24.11
N ASP A 208 21.03 -22.43 -23.35
CA ASP A 208 22.28 -22.25 -22.57
C ASP A 208 22.53 -23.42 -21.62
N LYS A 209 21.47 -23.96 -21.01
CA LYS A 209 21.59 -25.12 -20.11
C LYS A 209 22.18 -26.36 -20.80
N GLN A 210 21.94 -26.53 -22.09
CA GLN A 210 22.39 -27.69 -22.87
C GLN A 210 23.68 -27.43 -23.66
N THR A 211 24.01 -26.15 -23.89
CA THR A 211 25.13 -25.74 -24.76
C THR A 211 26.30 -25.16 -23.96
N GLN A 212 26.26 -25.24 -22.63
CA GLN A 212 27.30 -24.73 -21.75
C GLN A 212 28.66 -25.40 -22.02
N GLU A 213 28.70 -26.74 -22.08
CA GLU A 213 29.94 -27.47 -22.36
C GLU A 213 30.54 -27.12 -23.72
N ILE A 214 29.69 -27.00 -24.75
CA ILE A 214 30.11 -26.60 -26.10
C ILE A 214 30.74 -25.21 -26.07
N ARG A 215 30.14 -24.26 -25.35
CA ARG A 215 30.68 -22.90 -25.20
C ARG A 215 32.02 -22.90 -24.47
N GLU A 216 32.12 -23.61 -23.36
CA GLU A 216 33.38 -23.70 -22.61
C GLU A 216 34.49 -24.34 -23.43
N ASN A 217 34.17 -25.35 -24.24
CA ASN A 217 35.15 -25.97 -25.14
C ASN A 217 35.61 -25.02 -26.24
N LEU A 218 34.71 -24.19 -26.79
CA LEU A 218 35.06 -23.11 -27.72
C LEU A 218 35.99 -22.08 -27.05
N GLU A 219 35.70 -21.67 -25.83
CA GLU A 219 36.52 -20.73 -25.06
C GLU A 219 37.89 -21.34 -24.68
N ARG A 220 37.97 -22.67 -24.48
CA ARG A 220 39.20 -23.42 -24.22
C ARG A 220 40.00 -23.77 -25.49
N GLY A 221 39.57 -23.32 -26.66
CA GLY A 221 40.30 -23.53 -27.92
C GLY A 221 40.02 -24.88 -28.59
N THR A 222 38.80 -25.41 -28.46
CA THR A 222 38.30 -26.64 -29.13
C THR A 222 39.03 -27.93 -28.76
N ALA A 223 39.72 -27.95 -27.61
CA ALA A 223 40.24 -29.20 -27.04
C ALA A 223 39.07 -30.03 -26.48
N LEU A 224 38.86 -31.21 -27.04
CA LEU A 224 37.94 -32.25 -26.53
C LEU A 224 38.56 -32.96 -25.32
#